data_AF-A0A2S4KXP2-F1
#
_entry.id   AF-A0A2S4KXP2-F1
#
_cell.length_a   1.000
_cell.length_b   1.000
_cell.length_c   1.000
_cell.angle_alpha   90.00
_cell.angle_beta   90.00
_cell.angle_gamma   90.00
#
_symmetry.space_group_name_H-M   'P 1'
#
loop_
_entity.id
_entity.type
_entity.pdbx_description
1 polymer ?
#
loop_
_entity_poly.entity_id
_entity_poly.type
_entity_poly.pdbx_seq_one_letter_code
_entity_poly.pdbx_strand_id
1 'polypeptide(L)'
;MLAQRYPNAFDGIAASAPAINWNSLFMQDIYPSFLMDLIGEYPPSCEVDAITAAAIEACDMDDGVVDGIITNGDFNPMSMVGTIINCTNFGVPRRISPGAATVVQGAWSVAETEQLIHLVWGV
;
A
#
# COMPACT_ATOMS: atom_id res chain seq x y z
N MET A 1 11.33 -20.27 8.35
CA MET A 1 12.49 -21.17 8.09
C MET A 1 12.60 -22.33 9.08
N LEU A 2 12.64 -22.09 10.40
CA LEU A 2 12.79 -23.15 11.40
C LEU A 2 11.66 -24.19 11.36
N ALA A 3 10.39 -23.76 11.36
CA ALA A 3 9.25 -24.68 11.24
C ALA A 3 9.30 -25.57 9.98
N GLN A 4 9.84 -25.05 8.88
CA GLN A 4 9.89 -25.76 7.59
C GLN A 4 11.10 -26.69 7.45
N ARG A 5 12.27 -26.28 7.96
CA ARG A 5 13.54 -27.01 7.75
C ARG A 5 14.01 -27.80 8.97
N TYR A 6 13.56 -27.42 10.16
CA TYR A 6 13.95 -28.00 11.44
C TYR A 6 12.72 -28.14 12.36
N PRO A 7 11.75 -28.99 11.98
CA PRO A 7 10.46 -29.07 12.67
C PRO A 7 10.55 -29.52 14.13
N ASN A 8 11.62 -30.22 14.51
CA ASN A 8 11.83 -30.71 15.88
C ASN A 8 12.70 -29.78 16.73
N ALA A 9 13.07 -28.60 16.23
CA ALA A 9 13.96 -27.69 16.96
C ALA A 9 13.23 -26.92 18.09
N PHE A 10 11.91 -26.78 18.00
CA PHE A 10 11.09 -26.04 18.96
C PHE A 10 9.72 -26.70 19.10
N ASP A 11 9.20 -26.74 20.32
CA ASP A 11 7.83 -27.21 20.60
C ASP A 11 6.75 -26.14 20.32
N GLY A 12 7.17 -24.88 20.11
CA GLY A 12 6.29 -23.76 19.79
C GLY A 12 7.04 -22.62 19.11
N ILE A 13 6.39 -21.98 18.12
CA ILE A 13 6.97 -20.87 17.34
C ILE A 13 5.91 -19.77 17.23
N ALA A 14 6.26 -18.57 17.70
CA ALA A 14 5.52 -17.34 17.42
C ALA A 14 6.28 -16.54 16.36
N ALA A 15 5.70 -16.40 15.16
CA ALA A 15 6.31 -15.70 14.04
C ALA A 15 5.40 -14.55 13.59
N SER A 16 5.75 -13.32 13.95
CA SER A 16 5.04 -12.10 13.57
C SER A 16 5.61 -11.51 12.29
N ALA A 17 4.74 -10.98 11.41
CA ALA A 17 5.08 -10.45 10.08
C ALA A 17 6.15 -11.28 9.34
N PRO A 18 5.93 -12.60 9.14
CA PRO A 18 7.01 -13.48 8.72
C PRO A 18 7.27 -13.30 7.22
N ALA A 19 8.46 -12.82 6.88
CA ALA A 19 8.93 -12.61 5.51
C ALA A 19 9.28 -13.93 4.80
N ILE A 20 8.31 -14.85 4.72
CA ILE A 20 8.49 -16.22 4.20
C ILE A 20 8.69 -16.26 2.68
N ASN A 21 8.18 -15.27 1.96
CA ASN A 21 8.37 -15.11 0.52
C ASN A 21 9.32 -13.94 0.22
N TRP A 22 10.57 -14.11 0.65
CA TRP A 22 11.59 -13.05 0.73
C TRP A 22 11.86 -12.33 -0.58
N ASN A 23 12.02 -13.08 -1.68
CA ASN A 23 12.35 -12.49 -2.99
C ASN A 23 11.21 -11.61 -3.50
N SER A 24 9.99 -12.14 -3.42
CA SER A 24 8.79 -11.43 -3.79
C SER A 24 8.55 -10.20 -2.92
N LEU A 25 8.67 -10.33 -1.59
CA LEU A 25 8.51 -9.23 -0.64
C LEU A 25 9.38 -8.03 -1.05
N PHE A 26 10.66 -8.27 -1.31
CA PHE A 26 11.56 -7.20 -1.72
C PHE A 26 11.20 -6.57 -3.06
N MET A 27 10.67 -7.34 -4.00
CA MET A 27 10.21 -6.78 -5.27
C MET A 27 8.99 -5.88 -5.06
N GLN A 28 8.05 -6.26 -4.19
CA GLN A 28 6.91 -5.42 -3.82
C GLN A 28 7.36 -4.13 -3.11
N ASP A 29 8.29 -4.23 -2.15
CA ASP A 29 8.78 -3.07 -1.39
C ASP A 29 9.43 -2.01 -2.30
N ILE A 30 10.09 -2.43 -3.38
CA ILE A 30 10.75 -1.53 -4.34
C ILE A 30 9.78 -1.02 -5.41
N TYR A 31 8.67 -1.72 -5.66
CA TYR A 31 7.77 -1.45 -6.78
C TYR A 31 7.20 -0.02 -6.82
N PRO A 32 6.74 0.60 -5.72
CA PRO A 32 6.28 1.99 -5.74
C PRO A 32 7.39 2.97 -6.16
N SER A 33 8.62 2.73 -5.70
CA SER A 33 9.78 3.55 -6.09
C SER A 33 10.11 3.39 -7.57
N PHE A 34 10.08 2.16 -8.07
CA PHE A 34 10.24 1.88 -9.49
C PHE A 34 9.15 2.56 -10.33
N LEU A 35 7.89 2.55 -9.89
CA LEU A 35 6.79 3.23 -10.57
C LEU A 35 7.00 4.74 -10.64
N MET A 36 7.45 5.37 -9.55
CA MET A 36 7.80 6.79 -9.53
C MET A 36 8.85 7.13 -10.59
N ASP A 37 9.93 6.35 -10.66
CA ASP A 37 10.99 6.53 -11.66
C ASP A 37 10.48 6.28 -13.09
N LEU A 38 9.63 5.27 -13.29
CA LEU A 38 9.07 4.89 -14.59
C LEU A 38 8.18 5.99 -15.17
N ILE A 39 7.34 6.61 -14.34
CA ILE A 39 6.41 7.66 -14.77
C ILE A 39 7.02 9.07 -14.67
N GLY A 40 8.18 9.20 -14.01
CA GLY A 40 8.85 10.49 -13.78
C GLY A 40 8.10 11.43 -12.84
N GLU A 41 7.22 10.90 -11.99
CA GLU A 41 6.47 11.66 -11.00
C GLU A 41 6.84 11.19 -9.58
N TYR A 42 7.09 12.14 -8.68
CA TYR A 42 7.45 11.89 -7.29
C TYR A 42 6.44 12.60 -6.39
N PRO A 43 5.32 11.93 -6.06
CA PRO A 43 4.26 12.51 -5.26
C PRO A 43 4.77 13.01 -3.91
N PRO A 44 4.39 14.22 -3.48
CA PRO A 44 4.67 14.65 -2.11
C PRO A 44 3.85 13.83 -1.11
N SER A 45 4.35 13.71 0.11
CA SER A 45 3.68 12.93 1.17
C SER A 45 2.24 13.37 1.40
N CYS A 46 1.93 14.67 1.31
CA CYS A 46 0.58 15.17 1.52
C CYS A 46 -0.46 14.59 0.56
N GLU A 47 -0.07 14.22 -0.68
CA GLU A 47 -0.99 13.56 -1.61
C GLU A 47 -1.26 12.12 -1.19
N VAL A 48 -0.21 11.39 -0.78
CA VAL A 48 -0.31 10.01 -0.26
C VAL A 48 -1.13 9.97 1.03
N ASP A 49 -0.87 10.89 1.96
CA ASP A 49 -1.57 11.03 3.24
C ASP A 49 -3.06 11.32 3.02
N ALA A 50 -3.39 12.19 2.05
CA ALA A 50 -4.77 12.51 1.73
C ALA A 50 -5.53 11.33 1.10
N ILE A 51 -4.88 10.54 0.23
CA ILE A 51 -5.47 9.32 -0.31
C ILE A 51 -5.71 8.30 0.81
N THR A 52 -4.75 8.15 1.73
CA THR A 52 -4.87 7.26 2.89
C THR A 52 -6.00 7.67 3.81
N ALA A 53 -6.12 8.96 4.12
CA ALA A 53 -7.21 9.48 4.93
C ALA A 53 -8.58 9.25 4.29
N ALA A 54 -8.69 9.43 2.97
CA ALA A 54 -9.92 9.15 2.23
C ALA A 54 -10.27 7.65 2.23
N ALA A 55 -9.28 6.76 2.18
CA ALA A 55 -9.50 5.33 2.31
C ALA A 55 -10.06 4.97 3.70
N ILE A 56 -9.49 5.55 4.76
CA ILE A 56 -10.00 5.37 6.13
C ILE A 56 -11.43 5.89 6.23
N GLU A 57 -11.70 7.12 5.78
CA GLU A 57 -13.05 7.69 5.81
C GLU A 57 -14.08 6.84 5.06
N ALA A 58 -13.67 6.19 3.97
CA ALA A 58 -14.54 5.34 3.17
C ALA A 58 -14.80 3.96 3.78
N CYS A 59 -13.79 3.34 4.42
CA CYS A 59 -13.82 1.92 4.77
C CYS A 59 -13.83 1.61 6.27
N ASP A 60 -13.56 2.57 7.16
CA ASP A 60 -13.50 2.35 8.62
C ASP A 60 -14.79 1.71 9.15
N MET A 61 -15.95 2.25 8.78
CA MET A 61 -17.27 1.76 9.22
C MET A 61 -17.64 0.36 8.67
N ASP A 62 -16.90 -0.20 7.71
CA ASP A 62 -17.26 -1.48 7.07
C ASP A 62 -17.16 -2.66 8.05
N ASP A 63 -16.40 -2.53 9.14
CA ASP A 63 -16.29 -3.56 10.19
C ASP A 63 -17.24 -3.37 11.38
N GLY A 64 -18.05 -2.29 11.36
CA GLY A 64 -19.03 -2.01 12.39
C GLY A 64 -18.60 -0.98 13.44
N VAL A 65 -17.38 -0.44 13.37
CA VAL A 65 -16.85 0.57 14.30
C VAL A 65 -16.20 1.72 13.51
N VAL A 66 -16.19 2.94 14.08
CA VAL A 66 -15.42 4.07 13.54
C VAL A 66 -14.30 4.37 14.53
N ASP A 67 -13.12 3.80 14.30
CA ASP A 67 -11.95 3.97 15.17
C ASP A 67 -10.66 4.34 14.41
N GLY A 68 -10.78 4.55 13.10
CA GLY A 68 -9.68 4.88 12.20
C GLY A 68 -8.89 3.66 11.73
N ILE A 69 -9.41 2.45 11.89
CA ILE A 69 -8.77 1.19 11.50
C ILE A 69 -9.60 0.50 10.42
N ILE A 70 -8.97 0.23 9.28
CA ILE A 70 -9.63 -0.56 8.23
C ILE A 70 -9.36 -2.04 8.50
N THR A 71 -10.37 -2.78 8.97
CA THR A 71 -10.27 -4.26 9.07
C THR A 71 -10.56 -4.93 7.72
N ASN A 72 -11.46 -4.36 6.92
CA ASN A 72 -11.81 -4.83 5.58
C ASN A 72 -12.36 -3.65 4.78
N GLY A 73 -11.93 -3.48 3.53
CA GLY A 73 -12.39 -2.39 2.68
C GLY A 73 -11.85 -2.51 1.27
N ASP A 74 -12.60 -2.02 0.29
CA ASP A 74 -12.16 -1.89 -1.10
C ASP A 74 -12.21 -0.42 -1.48
N PHE A 75 -11.03 0.19 -1.56
CA PHE A 75 -10.88 1.60 -1.92
C PHE A 75 -10.05 1.74 -3.19
N ASN A 76 -10.51 2.61 -4.08
CA ASN A 76 -9.81 2.91 -5.34
C ASN A 76 -9.11 4.29 -5.26
N PRO A 77 -7.77 4.34 -5.10
CA PRO A 77 -6.97 5.57 -5.14
C PRO A 77 -7.21 6.46 -6.35
N MET A 78 -7.54 5.90 -7.51
CA MET A 78 -7.77 6.67 -8.73
C MET A 78 -9.00 7.58 -8.64
N SER A 79 -9.94 7.28 -7.73
CA SER A 79 -11.09 8.14 -7.48
C SER A 79 -10.73 9.51 -6.89
N MET A 80 -9.54 9.63 -6.30
CA MET A 80 -9.08 10.85 -5.63
C MET A 80 -8.37 11.85 -6.55
N VAL A 81 -8.08 11.48 -7.80
CA VAL A 81 -7.36 12.34 -8.75
C VAL A 81 -8.12 13.65 -8.98
N GLY A 82 -7.40 14.78 -8.88
CA GLY A 82 -7.94 16.11 -9.12
C GLY A 82 -8.65 16.75 -7.92
N THR A 83 -8.88 16.02 -6.83
CA THR A 83 -9.40 16.57 -5.56
C THR A 83 -8.43 17.60 -4.99
N ILE A 84 -8.96 18.67 -4.39
CA ILE A 84 -8.15 19.75 -3.83
C ILE A 84 -7.87 19.42 -2.37
N ILE A 85 -6.59 19.31 -2.03
CA ILE A 85 -6.10 19.02 -0.69
C ILE A 85 -5.25 20.16 -0.16
N ASN A 86 -5.19 20.28 1.16
CA ASN A 86 -4.33 21.26 1.82
C ASN A 86 -2.96 20.64 2.09
N CYS A 87 -1.95 21.04 1.33
CA CYS A 87 -0.57 20.66 1.56
C CYS A 87 0.19 21.80 2.24
N THR A 88 0.23 21.78 3.58
CA THR A 88 0.87 22.82 4.40
C THR A 88 2.33 23.09 4.03
N ASN A 89 3.08 22.03 3.67
CA ASN A 89 4.49 22.13 3.27
C ASN A 89 4.72 23.01 2.02
N PHE A 90 3.70 23.21 1.19
CA PHE A 90 3.79 24.06 -0.01
C PHE A 90 3.07 25.41 0.14
N GLY A 91 2.36 25.64 1.25
CA GLY A 91 1.65 26.90 1.51
C GLY A 91 0.50 27.21 0.55
N VAL A 92 0.15 26.29 -0.36
CA VAL A 92 -0.94 26.42 -1.32
C VAL A 92 -1.73 25.11 -1.42
N PRO A 93 -3.07 25.17 -1.59
CA PRO A 93 -3.85 23.99 -1.91
C PRO A 93 -3.35 23.36 -3.21
N ARG A 94 -3.29 22.03 -3.24
CA ARG A 94 -2.84 21.25 -4.40
C ARG A 94 -3.93 20.31 -4.86
N ARG A 95 -3.88 19.93 -6.12
CA ARG A 95 -4.70 18.84 -6.64
C ARG A 95 -3.92 17.54 -6.54
N ILE A 96 -4.56 16.46 -6.11
CA ILE A 96 -3.97 15.13 -6.18
C ILE A 96 -3.66 14.79 -7.64
N SER A 97 -2.39 14.46 -7.89
CA SER A 97 -1.87 14.11 -9.21
C SER A 97 -2.27 12.69 -9.63
N PRO A 98 -2.38 12.42 -10.94
CA PRO A 98 -2.53 11.06 -11.44
C PRO A 98 -1.39 10.14 -11.01
N GLY A 99 -0.15 10.64 -10.95
CA GLY A 99 0.99 9.86 -10.46
C GLY A 99 0.87 9.51 -8.98
N ALA A 100 0.37 10.40 -8.12
CA ALA A 100 0.10 10.07 -6.72
C ALA A 100 -0.87 8.90 -6.59
N ALA A 101 -2.01 8.96 -7.28
CA ALA A 101 -2.98 7.88 -7.25
C ALA A 101 -2.42 6.57 -7.85
N THR A 102 -1.61 6.66 -8.91
CA THR A 102 -0.97 5.49 -9.54
C THR A 102 0.05 4.82 -8.63
N VAL A 103 0.90 5.61 -7.96
CA VAL A 103 1.93 5.10 -7.04
C VAL A 103 1.29 4.47 -5.81
N VAL A 104 0.26 5.12 -5.24
CA VAL A 104 -0.50 4.56 -4.11
C VAL A 104 -1.24 3.29 -4.52
N GLN A 105 -1.91 3.30 -5.67
CA GLN A 105 -2.56 2.11 -6.21
C GLN A 105 -1.56 0.97 -6.38
N GLY A 106 -0.39 1.24 -6.97
CA GLY A 106 0.66 0.24 -7.15
C GLY A 106 1.24 -0.28 -5.84
N ALA A 107 1.28 0.54 -4.80
CA ALA A 107 1.73 0.15 -3.46
C ALA A 107 0.73 -0.78 -2.76
N TRP A 108 -0.56 -0.48 -2.84
CA TRP A 108 -1.63 -1.26 -2.18
C TRP A 108 -2.04 -2.49 -3.01
N SER A 109 -1.92 -2.41 -4.33
CA SER A 109 -2.21 -3.55 -5.21
C SER A 109 -1.13 -4.61 -5.15
N VAL A 110 -1.51 -5.85 -5.49
CA VAL A 110 -0.56 -6.91 -5.80
C VAL A 110 0.32 -6.48 -6.97
N ALA A 111 1.65 -6.54 -6.84
CA ALA A 111 2.51 -6.54 -8.02
C ALA A 111 2.26 -7.82 -8.84
N GLU A 112 1.71 -7.65 -10.04
CA GLU A 112 1.46 -8.72 -11.00
C GLU A 112 2.40 -8.60 -12.19
N THR A 113 2.76 -9.75 -12.77
CA THR A 113 3.41 -9.81 -14.09
C THR A 113 2.38 -10.16 -15.17
N GLU A 114 2.69 -9.92 -16.45
CA GLU A 114 1.83 -10.28 -17.60
C GLU A 114 1.41 -11.76 -17.66
N GLN A 115 2.00 -12.63 -16.83
CA GLN A 115 1.72 -14.07 -16.75
C GLN A 115 0.80 -14.49 -15.58
N LEU A 116 0.08 -13.56 -14.93
CA LEU A 116 -0.81 -13.87 -13.79
C LEU A 116 -0.08 -14.58 -12.63
N ILE A 117 1.19 -14.25 -12.42
CA ILE A 117 1.94 -14.67 -11.23
C ILE A 117 1.86 -13.53 -10.23
N HIS A 118 1.10 -13.73 -9.14
CA HIS A 118 1.13 -12.84 -7.99
C HIS A 118 2.53 -12.88 -7.38
N LEU A 119 3.22 -11.74 -7.36
CA LEU A 119 4.52 -11.65 -6.70
C LEU A 119 4.31 -11.62 -5.18
N VAL A 120 3.44 -10.74 -4.68
CA VAL A 120 3.12 -10.57 -3.25
C VAL A 120 1.62 -10.31 -3.09
N TRP A 121 1.05 -10.54 -1.90
CA TRP A 121 -0.31 -10.08 -1.58
C TRP A 121 -0.29 -8.57 -1.37
N GLY A 122 -1.22 -7.83 -1.98
CA GLY A 122 -1.36 -6.38 -1.78
C GLY A 122 -1.48 -6.03 -0.29
N VAL A 123 -1.05 -4.82 0.07
CA VAL A 123 -1.06 -4.30 1.45
C VAL A 123 -2.36 -3.55 1.69
#